data_AF-A0A2U1FHS9-F1
#
_entry.id   AF-A0A2U1FHS9-F1
#
_cell.length_a   1.000
_cell.length_b   1.000
_cell.length_c   1.000
_cell.angle_alpha   90.00
_cell.angle_beta   90.00
_cell.angle_gamma   90.00
#
_symmetry.space_group_name_H-M   'P 1'
#
loop_
_entity.id
_entity.type
_entity.pdbx_description
1 polymer ?
#
loop_
_entity_poly.entity_id
_entity_poly.type
_entity_poly.pdbx_seq_one_letter_code
_entity_poly.pdbx_strand_id
1 'polypeptide(L)'
;MSRATLTTAALAATVWTTMISFGGIAAETVILYPNIFADAPASLERARDFLVVSGPSDYYPPLGAATVLTLLAATVLTWREPRLRWWAAAAAAVFVVCEFLFSAAFFWPRNEIMFVDPLGAHSPAYLREVAAEFVAGHGVRLVGSAVTAGLAFVALWRRLRSTAAAHPGAAQRLEAAR
;
A
#
# COMPACT_ATOMS: atom_id res chain seq x y z
N MET A 1 -21.81 15.63 -10.13
CA MET A 1 -20.36 15.89 -10.22
C MET A 1 -19.89 15.60 -11.64
N SER A 2 -19.03 16.43 -12.25
CA SER A 2 -18.56 16.18 -13.62
C SER A 2 -17.63 14.96 -13.69
N ARG A 3 -17.54 14.27 -14.84
CA ARG A 3 -16.57 13.17 -15.04
C ARG A 3 -15.14 13.62 -14.74
N ALA A 4 -14.81 14.86 -15.10
CA ALA A 4 -13.49 15.42 -14.87
C ALA A 4 -13.17 15.55 -13.38
N THR A 5 -14.12 16.07 -12.59
CA THR A 5 -14.01 16.18 -11.13
C THR A 5 -13.93 14.79 -10.49
N LEU A 6 -14.77 13.85 -10.93
CA LEU A 6 -14.76 12.46 -10.43
C LEU A 6 -13.42 11.76 -10.69
N THR A 7 -12.84 11.95 -11.87
CA THR A 7 -11.53 11.37 -12.23
C THR A 7 -10.43 11.92 -11.32
N THR A 8 -10.39 13.23 -11.10
CA THR A 8 -9.42 13.85 -10.19
C THR A 8 -9.61 13.36 -8.75
N ALA A 9 -10.85 13.26 -8.27
CA ALA A 9 -11.15 12.75 -6.93
C ALA A 9 -10.72 11.28 -6.77
N ALA A 10 -11.00 10.43 -7.75
CA ALA A 10 -10.59 9.02 -7.73
C ALA A 10 -9.06 8.86 -7.73
N LEU A 11 -8.34 9.65 -8.54
CA LEU A 11 -6.87 9.65 -8.55
C LEU A 11 -6.30 10.17 -7.22
N ALA A 12 -6.89 11.21 -6.63
CA ALA A 12 -6.49 11.69 -5.32
C ALA A 12 -6.70 10.63 -4.23
N ALA A 13 -7.86 9.97 -4.20
CA ALA A 13 -8.13 8.89 -3.27
C ALA A 13 -7.16 7.70 -3.45
N THR A 14 -6.82 7.38 -4.70
CA THR A 14 -5.81 6.36 -5.03
C THR A 14 -4.44 6.72 -4.47
N VAL A 15 -3.99 7.97 -4.65
CA VAL A 15 -2.71 8.43 -4.09
C VAL A 15 -2.73 8.35 -2.57
N TRP A 16 -3.79 8.82 -1.91
CA TRP A 16 -3.88 8.76 -0.45
C TRP A 16 -3.82 7.32 0.08
N THR A 17 -4.65 6.43 -0.45
CA THR A 17 -4.71 5.03 0.01
C THR A 17 -3.39 4.29 -0.24
N THR A 18 -2.78 4.46 -1.42
CA THR A 18 -1.49 3.84 -1.76
C THR A 18 -0.33 4.41 -0.93
N MET A 19 -0.32 5.72 -0.65
CA MET A 19 0.70 6.34 0.22
C MET A 19 0.57 5.88 1.68
N ILE A 20 -0.66 5.76 2.19
CA ILE A 20 -0.91 5.23 3.53
C ILE A 20 -0.46 3.77 3.61
N SER A 21 -0.78 2.95 2.60
CA SER A 21 -0.34 1.56 2.53
C SER A 21 1.18 1.44 2.48
N PHE A 22 1.86 2.22 1.63
CA PHE A 22 3.32 2.27 1.59
C PHE A 22 3.93 2.73 2.92
N GLY A 23 3.37 3.77 3.54
CA GLY A 23 3.83 4.27 4.84
C GLY A 23 3.68 3.22 5.95
N GLY A 24 2.56 2.50 5.97
CA GLY A 24 2.35 1.39 6.90
C GLY A 24 3.39 0.28 6.72
N ILE A 25 3.58 -0.17 5.47
CA ILE A 25 4.56 -1.21 5.14
C ILE A 25 5.97 -0.75 5.54
N ALA A 26 6.35 0.48 5.22
CA ALA A 26 7.65 1.04 5.62
C ALA A 26 7.82 1.09 7.14
N ALA A 27 6.79 1.50 7.88
CA ALA A 27 6.82 1.50 9.34
C ALA A 27 6.95 0.09 9.90
N GLU A 28 6.26 -0.90 9.33
CA GLU A 28 6.43 -2.30 9.70
C GLU A 28 7.87 -2.78 9.46
N THR A 29 8.41 -2.55 8.26
CA THR A 29 9.75 -3.03 7.88
C THR A 29 10.84 -2.42 8.74
N VAL A 30 10.76 -1.11 9.01
CA VAL A 30 11.86 -0.35 9.62
C VAL A 30 11.74 -0.28 11.14
N ILE A 31 10.52 -0.22 11.67
CA ILE A 31 10.28 0.00 13.10
C ILE A 31 9.75 -1.28 13.75
N LEU A 32 8.70 -1.88 13.21
CA LEU A 32 7.98 -2.94 13.91
C LEU A 32 8.73 -4.28 13.88
N TYR A 33 9.02 -4.80 12.69
CA TYR A 33 9.58 -6.13 12.50
C TYR A 33 10.97 -6.36 13.08
N PRO A 34 11.88 -5.35 13.11
CA PRO A 34 13.13 -5.51 13.85
C PRO A 34 12.89 -5.80 15.34
N ASN A 35 11.79 -5.32 15.93
CA ASN A 35 11.43 -5.62 17.31
C ASN A 35 10.68 -6.95 17.46
N ILE A 36 9.77 -7.28 16.54
CA ILE A 36 9.01 -8.54 16.59
C ILE A 36 9.92 -9.76 16.38
N PHE A 37 10.88 -9.66 15.47
CA PHE A 37 11.66 -10.80 14.99
C PHE A 37 13.11 -10.86 15.52
N ALA A 38 13.48 -9.98 16.46
CA ALA A 38 14.84 -9.91 17.00
C ALA A 38 15.33 -11.21 17.68
N ASP A 39 14.51 -11.85 18.53
CA ASP A 39 14.90 -13.02 19.34
C ASP A 39 13.79 -14.09 19.44
N ALA A 40 13.13 -14.40 18.32
CA ALA A 40 12.07 -15.40 18.30
C ALA A 40 12.51 -16.73 18.99
N PRO A 41 11.70 -17.27 19.93
CA PRO A 41 10.30 -16.92 20.20
C PRO A 41 10.03 -15.75 21.16
N ALA A 42 10.99 -15.32 21.97
CA ALA A 42 10.70 -14.42 23.10
C ALA A 42 10.19 -13.04 22.66
N SER A 43 10.74 -12.46 21.59
CA SER A 43 10.28 -11.20 21.00
C SER A 43 8.92 -11.33 20.34
N LEU A 44 8.64 -12.49 19.74
CA LEU A 44 7.38 -12.77 19.09
C LEU A 44 6.25 -12.91 20.13
N GLU A 45 6.51 -13.57 21.25
CA GLU A 45 5.59 -13.64 22.39
C GLU A 45 5.25 -12.23 22.91
N ARG A 46 6.27 -11.41 23.20
CA ARG A 46 6.07 -10.02 23.63
C ARG A 46 5.29 -9.19 22.60
N ALA A 47 5.54 -9.41 21.32
CA ALA A 47 4.81 -8.72 20.25
C ALA A 47 3.33 -9.14 20.19
N ARG A 48 3.02 -10.42 20.39
CA ARG A 48 1.63 -10.91 20.47
C ARG A 48 0.89 -10.29 21.66
N ASP A 49 1.56 -10.17 22.80
CA ASP A 49 1.00 -9.50 23.98
C ASP A 49 0.75 -8.00 23.71
N PHE A 50 1.67 -7.33 23.01
CA PHE A 50 1.50 -5.93 22.61
C PHE A 50 0.34 -5.71 21.61
N LEU A 51 0.14 -6.65 20.67
CA LEU A 51 -0.84 -6.55 19.58
C LEU A 51 -2.20 -7.18 19.92
N VAL A 52 -2.48 -7.47 21.20
CA VAL A 52 -3.70 -8.18 21.62
C VAL A 52 -5.00 -7.45 21.30
N VAL A 53 -4.98 -6.12 21.26
CA VAL A 53 -6.17 -5.29 20.99
C VAL A 53 -6.34 -4.99 19.51
N SER A 54 -5.23 -4.69 18.83
CA SER A 54 -5.23 -4.38 17.40
C SER A 54 -3.85 -4.64 16.82
N GLY A 55 -3.83 -5.22 15.62
CA GLY A 55 -2.60 -5.46 14.88
C GLY A 55 -2.72 -5.26 13.38
N PRO A 56 -1.66 -5.58 12.64
CA PRO A 56 -1.63 -5.50 11.18
C PRO A 56 -2.83 -6.17 10.49
N SER A 57 -3.32 -7.28 11.02
CA SER A 57 -4.47 -8.02 10.50
C SER A 57 -5.79 -7.26 10.56
N ASP A 58 -5.94 -6.29 11.47
CA ASP A 58 -7.15 -5.47 11.57
C ASP A 58 -7.09 -4.25 10.64
N TYR A 59 -5.87 -3.79 10.34
CA TYR A 59 -5.62 -2.56 9.59
C TYR A 59 -5.48 -2.79 8.08
N TYR A 60 -4.66 -3.77 7.67
CA TYR A 60 -4.29 -3.94 6.26
C TYR A 60 -5.40 -4.49 5.37
N PRO A 61 -6.23 -5.45 5.79
CA PRO A 61 -7.31 -5.94 4.93
C PRO A 61 -8.31 -4.83 4.50
N PRO A 62 -8.87 -3.99 5.40
CA PRO A 62 -9.77 -2.93 4.96
C PRO A 62 -9.05 -1.85 4.13
N LEU A 63 -7.82 -1.48 4.48
CA LEU A 63 -7.01 -0.54 3.69
C LEU A 63 -6.70 -1.11 2.29
N GLY A 64 -6.34 -2.37 2.20
CA GLY A 64 -6.07 -3.08 0.95
C GLY A 64 -7.30 -3.12 0.06
N ALA A 65 -8.48 -3.45 0.61
CA ALA A 65 -9.74 -3.40 -0.11
C ALA A 65 -10.05 -1.98 -0.65
N ALA A 66 -9.89 -0.95 0.20
CA ALA A 66 -10.07 0.44 -0.23
C ALA A 66 -9.08 0.84 -1.34
N THR A 67 -7.84 0.38 -1.25
CA THR A 67 -6.80 0.64 -2.25
C THR A 67 -7.14 -0.03 -3.59
N VAL A 68 -7.58 -1.29 -3.58
CA VAL A 68 -8.04 -1.98 -4.79
C VAL A 68 -9.23 -1.24 -5.43
N LEU A 69 -10.23 -0.86 -4.63
CA LEU A 69 -11.42 -0.17 -5.15
C LEU A 69 -11.07 1.17 -5.81
N THR A 70 -10.20 1.97 -5.17
CA THR A 70 -9.77 3.26 -5.73
C THR A 70 -8.91 3.09 -6.98
N LEU A 71 -8.00 2.11 -7.02
CA LEU A 71 -7.20 1.75 -8.20
C LEU A 71 -8.08 1.30 -9.38
N LEU A 72 -9.09 0.47 -9.13
CA LEU A 72 -10.05 0.05 -10.15
C LEU A 72 -10.86 1.24 -10.68
N ALA A 73 -11.39 2.07 -9.79
CA ALA A 73 -12.13 3.28 -10.17
C ALA A 73 -11.25 4.23 -11.01
N ALA A 74 -10.01 4.49 -10.58
CA ALA A 74 -9.06 5.32 -11.32
C ALA A 74 -8.75 4.72 -12.70
N THR A 75 -8.55 3.41 -12.80
CA THR A 75 -8.27 2.72 -14.07
C THR A 75 -9.44 2.86 -15.04
N VAL A 76 -10.67 2.59 -14.59
CA VAL A 76 -11.88 2.72 -15.42
C VAL A 76 -12.12 4.15 -15.88
N LEU A 77 -12.00 5.13 -14.96
CA LEU A 77 -12.27 6.53 -15.28
C LEU A 77 -11.25 7.12 -16.25
N THR A 78 -9.99 6.72 -16.11
CA THR A 78 -8.87 7.17 -16.98
C THR A 78 -8.69 6.34 -18.24
N TRP A 79 -9.46 5.25 -18.45
CA TRP A 79 -9.26 4.32 -19.56
C TRP A 79 -9.29 4.98 -20.95
N ARG A 80 -10.12 6.00 -21.12
CA ARG A 80 -10.24 6.78 -22.38
C ARG A 80 -9.21 7.91 -22.50
N GLU A 81 -8.31 8.06 -21.53
CA GLU A 81 -7.26 9.09 -21.51
C GLU A 81 -5.89 8.41 -21.70
N PRO A 82 -5.36 8.34 -22.95
CA PRO A 82 -4.12 7.62 -23.24
C PRO A 82 -2.92 8.04 -22.41
N ARG A 83 -2.89 9.32 -22.00
CA ARG A 83 -1.84 9.91 -21.18
C ARG A 83 -1.81 9.39 -19.74
N LEU A 84 -2.94 8.82 -19.26
CA LEU A 84 -3.16 8.41 -17.87
C LEU A 84 -3.39 6.91 -17.70
N ARG A 85 -4.11 6.26 -18.65
CA ARG A 85 -4.61 4.87 -18.47
C ARG A 85 -3.54 3.88 -18.05
N TRP A 86 -2.35 3.97 -18.64
CA TRP A 86 -1.28 3.01 -18.35
C TRP A 86 -0.62 3.25 -16.99
N TRP A 87 -0.65 4.47 -16.46
CA TRP A 87 -0.17 4.74 -15.10
C TRP A 87 -1.13 4.17 -14.05
N ALA A 88 -2.44 4.38 -14.23
CA ALA A 88 -3.45 3.83 -13.33
C ALA A 88 -3.50 2.30 -13.41
N ALA A 89 -3.49 1.73 -14.63
CA ALA A 89 -3.50 0.29 -14.82
C ALA A 89 -2.21 -0.39 -14.29
N ALA A 90 -1.03 0.21 -14.51
CA ALA A 90 0.21 -0.31 -13.96
C ALA A 90 0.24 -0.23 -12.43
N ALA A 91 -0.23 0.87 -11.82
CA ALA A 91 -0.35 0.97 -10.37
C ALA A 91 -1.25 -0.14 -9.81
N ALA A 92 -2.39 -0.40 -10.46
CA ALA A 92 -3.31 -1.46 -10.09
C ALA A 92 -2.66 -2.85 -10.21
N ALA A 93 -1.99 -3.12 -11.32
CA ALA A 93 -1.31 -4.39 -11.56
C ALA A 93 -0.20 -4.66 -10.54
N VAL A 94 0.67 -3.68 -10.29
CA VAL A 94 1.75 -3.80 -9.29
C VAL A 94 1.17 -4.02 -7.90
N PHE A 95 0.12 -3.29 -7.52
CA PHE A 95 -0.51 -3.47 -6.21
C PHE A 95 -1.08 -4.88 -6.06
N VAL A 96 -1.84 -5.36 -7.04
CA VAL A 96 -2.42 -6.70 -6.98
C VAL A 96 -1.34 -7.78 -6.93
N VAL A 97 -0.26 -7.65 -7.70
CA VAL A 97 0.81 -8.65 -7.71
C VAL A 97 1.60 -8.63 -6.40
N CYS A 98 2.08 -7.46 -5.96
CA CYS A 98 2.99 -7.34 -4.82
C CYS A 98 2.28 -7.35 -3.47
N GLU A 99 1.13 -6.69 -3.34
CA GLU A 99 0.43 -6.54 -2.05
C GLU A 99 -0.65 -7.59 -1.82
N PHE A 100 -1.26 -8.13 -2.88
CA PHE A 100 -2.30 -9.15 -2.73
C PHE A 100 -1.79 -10.56 -3.04
N LEU A 101 -1.40 -10.85 -4.28
CA LEU A 101 -1.05 -12.21 -4.70
C LEU A 101 0.21 -12.71 -3.98
N PHE A 102 1.27 -11.90 -3.94
CA PHE A 102 2.48 -12.25 -3.21
C PHE A 102 2.24 -12.36 -1.71
N SER A 103 1.40 -11.48 -1.13
CA SER A 103 1.00 -11.57 0.28
C SER A 103 0.25 -12.87 0.59
N ALA A 104 -0.74 -13.22 -0.24
CA ALA A 104 -1.50 -14.45 -0.06
C ALA A 104 -0.62 -15.71 -0.17
N ALA A 105 0.28 -15.74 -1.16
CA ALA A 105 1.13 -16.90 -1.39
C ALA A 105 2.28 -17.03 -0.39
N PHE A 106 2.86 -15.90 0.05
CA PHE A 106 4.09 -15.90 0.86
C PHE A 106 3.83 -15.53 2.32
N PHE A 107 3.03 -14.50 2.59
CA PHE A 107 2.88 -13.94 3.93
C PHE A 107 1.81 -14.62 4.76
N TRP A 108 0.68 -15.03 4.17
CA TRP A 108 -0.39 -15.65 4.95
C TRP A 108 0.06 -16.93 5.66
N PRO A 109 0.78 -17.87 5.01
CA PRO A 109 1.27 -19.06 5.71
C PRO A 109 2.25 -18.73 6.85
N ARG A 110 3.10 -17.72 6.67
CA ARG A 110 4.09 -17.32 7.67
C ARG A 110 3.45 -16.56 8.84
N ASN A 111 2.41 -15.77 8.56
CA ASN A 111 1.61 -15.14 9.59
C ASN A 111 0.87 -16.17 10.43
N GLU A 112 0.35 -17.24 9.83
CA GLU A 112 -0.28 -18.34 10.56
C GLU A 112 0.72 -18.93 11.57
N ILE A 113 1.92 -19.30 11.11
CA ILE A 113 2.99 -19.88 11.93
C ILE A 113 3.40 -18.95 13.08
N MET A 114 3.52 -17.65 12.83
CA MET A 114 4.10 -16.71 13.80
C MET A 114 3.06 -16.10 14.75
N PHE A 115 1.84 -15.85 14.29
CA PHE A 115 0.85 -15.05 15.03
C PHE A 115 -0.43 -15.81 15.38
N VAL A 116 -0.75 -16.90 14.68
CA VAL A 116 -2.00 -17.65 14.91
C VAL A 116 -1.74 -18.94 15.68
N ASP A 117 -0.74 -19.73 15.26
CA ASP A 117 -0.43 -21.00 15.88
C ASP A 117 -0.17 -20.86 17.40
N PRO A 118 -0.52 -21.89 18.21
CA PRO A 118 -0.28 -21.87 19.64
C PRO A 118 1.19 -21.65 19.99
N LEU A 119 1.45 -20.94 21.08
CA LEU A 119 2.82 -20.78 21.59
C LEU A 119 3.42 -22.16 21.91
N GLY A 120 4.68 -22.34 21.51
CA GLY A 120 5.39 -23.63 21.66
C GLY A 120 5.05 -24.70 20.60
N ALA A 121 4.14 -24.42 19.65
CA ALA A 121 3.86 -25.35 18.54
C ALA A 121 5.06 -25.56 17.61
N HIS A 122 5.97 -24.58 17.57
CA HIS A 122 7.11 -24.53 16.67
C HIS A 122 8.42 -24.41 17.44
N SER A 123 9.48 -25.05 16.92
CA SER A 123 10.80 -24.92 17.53
C SER A 123 11.35 -23.49 17.38
N PRO A 124 12.16 -23.00 18.34
CA PRO A 124 12.82 -21.69 18.23
C PRO A 124 13.66 -21.52 16.96
N ALA A 125 14.32 -22.59 16.50
CA ALA A 125 15.11 -22.55 15.28
C ALA A 125 14.23 -22.32 14.04
N TYR A 126 13.12 -23.03 13.94
CA TYR A 126 12.17 -22.87 12.84
C TYR A 126 11.50 -21.48 12.85
N LEU A 127 11.13 -20.96 14.02
CA LEU A 127 10.56 -19.61 14.11
C LEU A 127 11.54 -18.52 13.64
N ARG A 128 12.84 -18.67 13.94
CA ARG A 128 13.87 -17.73 13.43
C ARG A 128 14.06 -17.82 11.92
N GLU A 129 13.98 -19.03 11.36
CA GLU A 129 14.01 -19.23 9.91
C GLU A 129 12.81 -18.55 9.23
N VAL A 130 11.59 -18.85 9.69
CA VAL A 130 10.36 -18.25 9.16
C VAL A 130 10.38 -16.72 9.30
N ALA A 131 10.89 -16.19 10.42
CA ALA A 131 11.04 -14.77 10.62
C ALA A 131 12.04 -14.13 9.64
N ALA A 132 13.18 -14.78 9.37
CA ALA A 132 14.14 -14.31 8.38
C ALA A 132 13.54 -14.28 6.97
N GLU A 133 12.81 -15.33 6.59
CA GLU A 133 12.08 -15.37 5.32
C GLU A 133 11.02 -14.27 5.23
N PHE A 134 10.28 -14.05 6.32
CA PHE A 134 9.24 -13.03 6.38
C PHE A 134 9.81 -11.62 6.15
N VAL A 135 10.91 -11.28 6.84
CA VAL A 135 11.60 -9.99 6.68
C VAL A 135 12.15 -9.84 5.26
N ALA A 136 12.77 -10.89 4.72
CA ALA A 136 13.28 -10.89 3.35
C ALA A 136 12.16 -10.66 2.31
N GLY A 137 11.03 -11.35 2.47
CA GLY A 137 9.85 -11.16 1.63
C GLY A 137 9.29 -9.74 1.71
N HIS A 138 9.44 -9.05 2.86
CA HIS A 138 8.82 -7.74 3.05
C HIS A 138 9.50 -6.66 2.22
N GLY A 139 10.77 -6.86 1.83
CA GLY A 139 11.44 -6.03 0.83
C GLY A 139 10.68 -5.96 -0.51
N VAL A 140 10.06 -7.06 -0.96
CA VAL A 140 9.25 -7.08 -2.20
C VAL A 140 8.01 -6.20 -2.05
N ARG A 141 7.32 -6.27 -0.89
CA ARG A 141 6.15 -5.43 -0.59
C ARG A 141 6.53 -3.96 -0.43
N LEU A 142 7.67 -3.68 0.21
CA LEU A 142 8.16 -2.32 0.35
C LEU A 142 8.42 -1.66 -1.02
N VAL A 143 9.11 -2.36 -1.92
CA VAL A 143 9.37 -1.87 -3.28
C VAL A 143 8.08 -1.81 -4.09
N GLY A 144 7.24 -2.85 -4.03
CA GLY A 144 5.97 -2.92 -4.74
C GLY A 144 5.02 -1.78 -4.37
N SER A 145 4.80 -1.55 -3.08
CA SER A 145 3.98 -0.45 -2.58
C SER A 145 4.56 0.94 -2.92
N ALA A 146 5.88 1.13 -2.86
CA ALA A 146 6.53 2.36 -3.29
C ALA A 146 6.31 2.63 -4.79
N VAL A 147 6.45 1.60 -5.64
CA VAL A 147 6.21 1.69 -7.08
C VAL A 147 4.73 1.99 -7.35
N THR A 148 3.80 1.30 -6.70
CA THR A 148 2.36 1.58 -6.82
C THR A 148 2.05 3.04 -6.47
N ALA A 149 2.53 3.52 -5.32
CA ALA A 149 2.29 4.89 -4.87
C ALA A 149 2.90 5.92 -5.84
N GLY A 150 4.11 5.67 -6.35
CA GLY A 150 4.76 6.50 -7.35
C GLY A 150 3.98 6.57 -8.67
N LEU A 151 3.50 5.43 -9.19
CA LEU A 151 2.69 5.37 -10.40
C LEU A 151 1.36 6.10 -10.23
N ALA A 152 0.68 5.90 -9.10
CA ALA A 152 -0.56 6.62 -8.76
C ALA A 152 -0.34 8.13 -8.67
N PHE A 153 0.76 8.56 -8.02
CA PHE A 153 1.13 9.97 -7.91
C PHE A 153 1.41 10.59 -9.28
N VAL A 154 2.16 9.90 -10.15
CA VAL A 154 2.43 10.37 -11.53
C VAL A 154 1.13 10.52 -12.32
N ALA A 155 0.17 9.60 -12.17
CA ALA A 155 -1.14 9.70 -12.81
C ALA A 155 -1.90 10.96 -12.37
N LEU A 156 -1.98 11.22 -11.06
CA LEU A 156 -2.61 12.42 -10.51
C LEU A 156 -1.89 13.70 -10.97
N TRP A 157 -0.56 13.72 -10.88
CA TRP A 157 0.26 14.85 -11.30
C TRP A 157 0.03 15.23 -12.76
N ARG A 158 0.07 14.24 -13.67
CA ARG A 158 -0.20 14.44 -15.10
C ARG A 158 -1.61 14.98 -15.35
N ARG A 159 -2.60 14.50 -14.58
CA ARG A 159 -3.97 14.99 -14.65
C ARG A 159 -4.03 16.47 -14.27
N LEU A 160 -3.48 16.84 -13.11
CA LEU A 160 -3.48 18.22 -12.61
C LEU A 160 -2.75 19.17 -13.56
N ARG A 161 -1.58 18.78 -14.10
CA ARG A 161 -0.86 19.59 -15.09
C ARG A 161 -1.67 19.80 -16.37
N SER A 162 -2.36 18.78 -16.86
CA SER A 162 -3.18 18.89 -18.08
C SER A 162 -4.37 19.82 -17.87
N THR A 163 -5.00 19.78 -16.69
CA THR A 163 -6.11 20.66 -16.34
C THR A 163 -5.67 22.12 -16.19
N ALA A 164 -4.51 22.36 -15.57
CA ALA A 164 -3.92 23.69 -15.43
C ALA A 164 -3.54 24.31 -16.79
N ALA A 165 -2.91 23.53 -17.68
CA ALA A 165 -2.56 23.97 -19.03
C ALA A 165 -3.78 24.33 -19.89
N ALA A 166 -4.94 23.72 -19.62
CA ALA A 166 -6.19 24.05 -20.31
C ALA A 166 -6.88 25.34 -19.81
N HIS A 167 -6.44 25.92 -18.67
CA HIS A 167 -7.03 27.10 -18.06
C HIS A 167 -5.97 28.16 -17.66
N PRO A 168 -5.22 28.72 -18.63
CA PRO A 168 -4.11 29.66 -18.34
C PRO A 168 -4.55 30.93 -17.58
N GLY A 169 -5.81 31.37 -17.74
CA GLY A 169 -6.34 32.56 -17.07
C GLY A 169 -6.70 32.39 -15.59
N ALA A 170 -6.55 31.21 -14.98
CA ALA A 170 -6.83 31.01 -13.55
C ALA A 170 -5.76 31.65 -12.65
N ALA A 171 -4.49 31.62 -13.06
CA ALA A 171 -3.40 32.27 -12.33
C ALA A 171 -3.51 33.80 -12.37
N GLN A 172 -3.81 34.36 -13.55
CA GLN A 172 -4.03 35.81 -13.72
C GLN A 172 -5.24 36.34 -12.93
N ARG A 173 -6.30 35.54 -12.73
CA ARG A 173 -7.46 35.92 -11.92
C ARG A 173 -7.17 35.95 -10.41
N LEU A 174 -6.22 35.15 -9.93
CA LEU A 174 -5.76 35.19 -8.53
C LEU A 174 -4.83 36.37 -8.26
N GLU A 175 -4.03 36.78 -9.25
CA GLU A 175 -3.20 37.99 -9.18
C GLU A 175 -4.04 39.26 -9.28
N ALA A 176 -5.07 39.30 -10.13
CA ALA A 176 -5.96 40.45 -10.24
C ALA A 176 -6.94 40.63 -9.06
N ALA A 177 -7.04 39.63 -8.17
CA ALA A 177 -7.88 39.65 -6.97
C ALA A 177 -7.11 39.96 -5.68
N ARG A 178 -5.81 40.24 -5.77
CA ARG A 178 -4.95 40.73 -4.69
C ARG A 178 -4.73 42.22 -4.84
#